data_AF-A0A922HQA4-F1
#
_entry.id   AF-A0A922HQA4-F1
#
_cell.length_a   1.000
_cell.length_b   1.000
_cell.length_c   1.000
_cell.angle_alpha   90.00
_cell.angle_beta   90.00
_cell.angle_gamma   90.00
#
_symmetry.space_group_name_H-M   'P 1'
#
loop_
_entity.id
_entity.type
_entity.pdbx_description
1 polymer ?
#
loop_
_entity_poly.entity_id
_entity_poly.type
_entity_poly.pdbx_seq_one_letter_code
_entity_poly.pdbx_strand_id
1 'polypeptide(L)'
;MLFYFRHFIYNAMKHIVDEYGTIEYRRLHYADLILYLYWLIRALFISLIYIDPERFPLYRYDYASLYFWDHRRILNKFFVIIVLLLIMGGLLCIKTFYFPKQDDDEFRFQVIYDCIVRNTDQYNKSRDTDENIAMKLSQRFENYQQQFARDHRLLSQITPIAKRMVSFKVWRDSWLEMDRVDKILFEKINKMKLFPYATFKGRSYIVLFILLADCVNYFLHLLYTMLLACTIMSTYQAFHSGLSYLNQMFVSILDKSRHHNGKQITRKDVLNLGLIYRQHNKLSYYVLHDDKNTWSKSLYYYALISIPINITLMCELIVEDIPAQTEFVFIVIVVLHVITGVIPFMALAHVSNAFHKIRDHILPMQLKLKRNYLRTKLKYDDLYERLMHGKKIAFTFGYLERST
;
A
#
# COMPACT_ATOMS: atom_id res chain seq x y z
N MET A 1 -10.57 -7.62 -5.41
CA MET A 1 -9.78 -7.23 -6.61
C MET A 1 -8.32 -7.70 -6.60
N LEU A 2 -7.58 -7.69 -5.46
CA LEU A 2 -6.17 -8.12 -5.44
C LEU A 2 -5.94 -9.62 -5.77
N PHE A 3 -6.87 -10.51 -5.43
CA PHE A 3 -6.77 -11.95 -5.77
C PHE A 3 -7.22 -12.28 -7.20
N TYR A 4 -7.71 -11.28 -7.95
CA TYR A 4 -8.18 -11.44 -9.32
C TYR A 4 -7.26 -10.78 -10.34
N PHE A 5 -6.05 -10.35 -9.97
CA PHE A 5 -5.14 -9.72 -10.93
C PHE A 5 -4.81 -10.67 -12.10
N ARG A 6 -4.48 -11.93 -11.80
CA ARG A 6 -4.37 -12.97 -12.83
C ARG A 6 -5.64 -13.11 -13.67
N HIS A 7 -6.80 -13.22 -13.03
CA HIS A 7 -8.08 -13.43 -13.72
C HIS A 7 -8.44 -12.24 -14.62
N PHE A 8 -8.19 -11.01 -14.14
CA PHE A 8 -8.37 -9.78 -14.87
C PHE A 8 -7.45 -9.71 -16.10
N ILE A 9 -6.15 -9.95 -15.94
CA ILE A 9 -5.21 -9.97 -17.08
C ILE A 9 -5.60 -11.05 -18.08
N TYR A 10 -5.87 -12.26 -17.58
CA TYR A 10 -6.28 -13.38 -18.42
C TYR A 10 -7.55 -13.04 -19.24
N ASN A 11 -8.61 -12.57 -18.59
CA ASN A 11 -9.88 -12.24 -19.26
C ASN A 11 -9.71 -11.06 -20.23
N ALA A 12 -9.00 -10.00 -19.82
CA ALA A 12 -8.78 -8.84 -20.66
C ALA A 12 -8.01 -9.21 -21.94
N MET A 13 -6.92 -9.96 -21.80
CA MET A 13 -6.13 -10.41 -22.95
C MET A 13 -6.90 -11.38 -23.85
N LYS A 14 -7.67 -12.30 -23.26
CA LYS A 14 -8.50 -13.26 -23.99
C LYS A 14 -9.60 -12.56 -24.79
N HIS A 15 -10.34 -11.66 -24.16
CA HIS A 15 -11.37 -10.85 -24.82
C HIS A 15 -10.79 -10.01 -25.97
N ILE A 16 -9.62 -9.39 -25.78
CA ILE A 16 -8.93 -8.64 -26.84
C ILE A 16 -8.67 -9.50 -28.08
N VAL A 17 -8.26 -10.77 -27.92
CA VAL A 17 -7.93 -11.65 -29.05
C VAL A 17 -9.15 -12.32 -29.65
N ASP A 18 -10.03 -12.87 -28.81
CA ASP A 18 -11.16 -13.69 -29.25
C ASP A 18 -12.23 -12.86 -29.95
N GLU A 19 -12.44 -11.61 -29.50
CA GLU A 19 -13.46 -10.73 -30.07
C GLU A 19 -12.89 -9.70 -31.06
N TYR A 20 -11.57 -9.70 -31.28
CA TYR A 20 -10.90 -8.74 -32.17
C TYR A 20 -11.53 -8.72 -33.56
N GLY A 21 -11.89 -7.53 -34.04
CA GLY A 21 -12.48 -7.34 -35.37
C GLY A 21 -14.00 -7.57 -35.46
N THR A 22 -14.63 -8.14 -34.43
CA THR A 22 -16.09 -8.22 -34.36
C THR A 22 -16.71 -6.81 -34.27
N ILE A 23 -17.99 -6.69 -34.64
CA ILE A 23 -18.71 -5.42 -34.53
C ILE A 23 -18.96 -5.09 -33.05
N GLU A 24 -19.24 -6.09 -32.22
CA GLU A 24 -19.48 -5.93 -30.78
C GLU A 24 -18.24 -5.45 -30.04
N TYR A 25 -17.09 -6.08 -30.28
CA TYR A 25 -15.81 -5.62 -29.72
C TYR A 25 -15.51 -4.17 -30.09
N ARG A 26 -15.68 -3.81 -31.38
CA ARG A 26 -15.49 -2.44 -31.84
C ARG A 26 -16.43 -1.48 -31.12
N ARG A 27 -17.71 -1.83 -30.98
CA ARG A 27 -18.69 -1.01 -30.26
C ARG A 27 -18.34 -0.84 -28.78
N LEU A 28 -17.95 -1.91 -28.10
CA LEU A 28 -17.54 -1.88 -26.70
C LEU A 28 -16.27 -1.03 -26.54
N HIS A 29 -15.27 -1.22 -27.40
CA HIS A 29 -14.05 -0.40 -27.41
C HIS A 29 -14.32 1.07 -27.72
N TYR A 30 -15.23 1.37 -28.65
CA TYR A 30 -15.65 2.75 -28.89
C TYR A 30 -16.37 3.32 -27.68
N ALA A 31 -17.22 2.55 -27.01
CA ALA A 31 -17.89 2.97 -25.77
C ALA A 31 -16.87 3.24 -24.66
N ASP A 32 -15.89 2.35 -24.45
CA ASP A 32 -14.80 2.53 -23.48
C ASP A 32 -13.95 3.75 -23.81
N LEU A 33 -13.62 3.96 -25.09
CA LEU A 33 -12.88 5.14 -25.54
C LEU A 33 -13.69 6.42 -25.29
N ILE A 34 -15.01 6.40 -25.56
CA ILE A 34 -15.90 7.53 -25.29
C ILE A 34 -15.99 7.80 -23.79
N LEU A 35 -16.15 6.76 -22.97
CA LEU A 35 -16.18 6.86 -21.51
C LEU A 35 -14.85 7.39 -20.96
N TYR A 36 -13.73 6.94 -21.51
CA TYR A 36 -12.41 7.45 -21.17
C TYR A 36 -12.24 8.90 -21.58
N LEU A 37 -12.60 9.28 -22.81
CA LEU A 37 -12.54 10.66 -23.29
C LEU A 37 -13.44 11.55 -22.45
N TYR A 38 -14.63 11.09 -22.10
CA TYR A 38 -15.54 11.78 -21.19
C TYR A 38 -14.91 11.99 -19.81
N TRP A 39 -14.28 10.96 -19.25
CA TRP A 39 -13.60 11.04 -17.96
C TRP A 39 -12.36 11.95 -18.01
N LEU A 40 -11.60 11.91 -19.11
CA LEU A 40 -10.46 12.79 -19.38
C LEU A 40 -10.91 14.25 -19.48
N ILE A 41 -11.97 14.53 -20.23
CA ILE A 41 -12.57 15.88 -20.34
C ILE A 41 -13.02 16.35 -18.96
N ARG A 42 -13.67 15.50 -18.17
CA ARG A 42 -14.02 15.82 -16.78
C ARG A 42 -12.78 16.11 -15.93
N ALA A 43 -11.72 15.31 -16.02
CA ALA A 43 -10.47 15.55 -15.29
C ALA A 43 -9.80 16.87 -15.71
N LEU A 44 -9.87 17.22 -17.00
CA LEU A 44 -9.42 18.51 -17.53
C LEU A 44 -10.28 19.67 -17.01
N PHE A 45 -11.60 19.53 -16.95
CA PHE A 45 -12.50 20.53 -16.36
C PHE A 45 -12.24 20.75 -14.88
N ILE A 46 -12.02 19.68 -14.11
CA ILE A 46 -11.61 19.82 -12.71
C ILE A 46 -10.25 20.52 -12.65
N SER A 47 -9.31 20.22 -13.55
CA SER A 47 -8.03 20.94 -13.64
C SER A 47 -8.18 22.43 -13.95
N LEU A 48 -9.07 22.81 -14.88
CA LEU A 48 -9.35 24.20 -15.21
C LEU A 48 -9.99 24.95 -14.04
N ILE A 49 -10.93 24.33 -13.32
CA ILE A 49 -11.51 24.87 -12.08
C ILE A 49 -10.40 25.17 -11.05
N TYR A 50 -9.38 24.32 -10.98
CA TYR A 50 -8.29 24.49 -10.02
C TYR A 50 -7.29 25.58 -10.43
N ILE A 51 -7.07 25.77 -11.73
CA ILE A 51 -6.15 26.78 -12.25
C ILE A 51 -6.78 28.17 -12.21
N ASP A 52 -8.04 28.32 -12.63
CA ASP A 52 -8.74 29.60 -12.71
C ASP A 52 -10.25 29.42 -12.45
N PRO A 53 -10.66 29.37 -11.17
CA PRO A 53 -12.05 29.12 -10.80
C PRO A 53 -13.00 30.27 -11.09
N GLU A 54 -12.49 31.49 -11.24
CA GLU A 54 -13.30 32.67 -11.55
C GLU A 54 -13.73 32.63 -13.02
N ARG A 55 -12.80 32.26 -13.91
CA ARG A 55 -13.09 32.11 -15.33
C ARG A 55 -13.85 30.83 -15.67
N PHE A 56 -13.61 29.75 -14.92
CA PHE A 56 -14.23 28.44 -15.17
C PHE A 56 -14.96 27.88 -13.94
N PRO A 57 -16.14 28.41 -13.58
CA PRO A 57 -16.91 27.95 -12.42
C PRO A 57 -17.69 26.64 -12.71
N LEU A 58 -17.05 25.67 -13.35
CA LEU A 58 -17.68 24.42 -13.80
C LEU A 58 -18.18 23.54 -12.63
N TYR A 59 -17.70 23.79 -11.41
CA TYR A 59 -18.17 23.13 -10.18
C TYR A 59 -19.66 23.33 -9.92
N ARG A 60 -20.30 24.33 -10.54
CA ARG A 60 -21.75 24.57 -10.41
C ARG A 60 -22.61 23.59 -11.19
N TYR A 61 -22.04 22.91 -12.19
CA TYR A 61 -22.79 22.10 -13.16
C TYR A 61 -22.49 20.61 -13.08
N ASP A 62 -21.49 20.21 -12.30
CA ASP A 62 -21.01 18.83 -12.21
C ASP A 62 -20.74 18.43 -10.76
N TYR A 63 -21.44 17.41 -10.26
CA TYR A 63 -21.36 16.96 -8.85
C TYR A 63 -19.96 16.49 -8.46
N ALA A 64 -19.23 15.83 -9.36
CA ALA A 64 -17.86 15.43 -9.10
C ALA A 64 -16.98 16.67 -8.95
N SER A 65 -17.06 17.60 -9.90
CA SER A 65 -16.36 18.89 -9.84
C SER A 65 -16.71 19.71 -8.59
N LEU A 66 -17.97 19.70 -8.15
CA LEU A 66 -18.42 20.32 -6.91
C LEU A 66 -17.75 19.67 -5.69
N TYR A 67 -17.75 18.35 -5.62
CA TYR A 67 -17.08 17.62 -4.54
C TYR A 67 -15.58 17.95 -4.48
N PHE A 68 -14.91 17.96 -5.63
CA PHE A 68 -13.50 18.35 -5.73
C PHE A 68 -13.27 19.82 -5.37
N TRP A 69 -14.20 20.71 -5.71
CA TRP A 69 -14.16 22.12 -5.36
C TRP A 69 -14.33 22.37 -3.86
N ASP A 70 -15.28 21.71 -3.22
CA ASP A 70 -15.55 21.83 -1.79
C ASP A 70 -14.35 21.33 -0.96
N HIS A 71 -13.63 20.34 -1.48
CA HIS A 71 -12.45 19.76 -0.84
C HIS A 71 -11.12 20.31 -1.39
N ARG A 72 -11.15 21.39 -2.18
CA ARG A 72 -9.96 21.89 -2.92
C ARG A 72 -8.77 22.28 -2.07
N ARG A 73 -8.99 22.73 -0.84
CA ARG A 73 -7.90 23.11 0.07
C ARG A 73 -7.03 21.91 0.47
N ILE A 74 -7.63 20.72 0.52
CA ILE A 74 -6.94 19.46 0.83
C ILE A 74 -6.26 18.93 -0.43
N LEU A 75 -6.97 18.99 -1.56
CA LEU A 75 -6.55 18.39 -2.82
C LEU A 75 -5.52 19.24 -3.60
N ASN A 76 -5.50 20.56 -3.43
CA ASN A 76 -4.62 21.51 -4.16
C ASN A 76 -3.14 21.13 -4.16
N LYS A 77 -2.65 20.44 -3.12
CA LYS A 77 -1.24 20.08 -2.99
C LYS A 77 -0.82 18.89 -3.87
N PHE A 78 -1.78 18.09 -4.32
CA PHE A 78 -1.53 16.84 -5.06
C PHE A 78 -2.45 16.63 -6.25
N PHE A 79 -3.43 17.52 -6.47
CA PHE A 79 -4.44 17.41 -7.52
C PHE A 79 -3.80 17.28 -8.91
N VAL A 80 -2.84 18.15 -9.24
CA VAL A 80 -2.09 18.09 -10.51
C VAL A 80 -1.35 16.77 -10.67
N ILE A 81 -0.75 16.24 -9.60
CA ILE A 81 0.00 14.97 -9.63
C ILE A 81 -0.94 13.77 -9.77
N ILE A 82 -2.07 13.77 -9.07
CA ILE A 82 -3.09 12.71 -9.14
C ILE A 82 -3.73 12.70 -10.52
N VAL A 83 -4.09 13.86 -11.07
CA VAL A 83 -4.59 13.98 -12.43
C VAL A 83 -3.54 13.53 -13.44
N LEU A 84 -2.28 13.94 -13.29
CA LEU A 84 -1.18 13.46 -14.15
C LEU A 84 -0.98 11.95 -14.07
N LEU A 85 -1.05 11.34 -12.88
CA LEU A 85 -0.93 9.89 -12.72
C LEU A 85 -2.12 9.13 -13.30
N LEU A 86 -3.34 9.65 -13.15
CA LEU A 86 -4.54 9.06 -13.76
C LEU A 86 -4.54 9.21 -15.28
N ILE A 87 -4.06 10.35 -15.80
CA ILE A 87 -3.85 10.56 -17.24
C ILE A 87 -2.74 9.64 -17.76
N MET A 88 -1.58 9.56 -17.09
CA MET A 88 -0.48 8.68 -17.50
C MET A 88 -0.85 7.21 -17.41
N GLY A 89 -1.51 6.79 -16.33
CA GLY A 89 -2.02 5.43 -16.14
C GLY A 89 -3.08 5.09 -17.18
N GLY A 90 -4.01 6.00 -17.44
CA GLY A 90 -5.01 5.90 -18.50
C GLY A 90 -4.37 5.78 -19.88
N LEU A 91 -3.42 6.65 -20.22
CA LEU A 91 -2.66 6.60 -21.48
C LEU A 91 -1.83 5.32 -21.61
N LEU A 92 -1.22 4.84 -20.53
CA LEU A 92 -0.52 3.56 -20.49
C LEU A 92 -1.47 2.38 -20.71
N CYS A 93 -2.62 2.36 -20.04
CA CYS A 93 -3.66 1.35 -20.25
C CYS A 93 -4.18 1.39 -21.69
N ILE A 94 -4.49 2.57 -22.23
CA ILE A 94 -4.95 2.71 -23.61
C ILE A 94 -3.86 2.29 -24.60
N LYS A 95 -2.61 2.70 -24.38
CA LYS A 95 -1.50 2.27 -25.23
C LYS A 95 -1.31 0.75 -25.20
N THR A 96 -1.41 0.16 -24.01
CA THR A 96 -1.15 -1.27 -23.78
C THR A 96 -2.29 -2.16 -24.27
N PHE A 97 -3.55 -1.71 -24.16
CA PHE A 97 -4.72 -2.51 -24.48
C PHE A 97 -5.43 -2.10 -25.78
N TYR A 98 -5.37 -0.84 -26.21
CA TYR A 98 -6.15 -0.31 -27.34
C TYR A 98 -5.32 0.12 -28.56
N PHE A 99 -4.05 0.51 -28.39
CA PHE A 99 -3.16 0.89 -29.48
C PHE A 99 -2.02 -0.09 -29.84
N PRO A 100 -1.98 -1.38 -29.43
CA PRO A 100 -0.97 -2.27 -30.02
C PRO A 100 -1.23 -2.34 -31.53
N LYS A 101 -0.34 -1.72 -32.30
CA LYS A 101 -0.31 -1.87 -33.77
C LYS A 101 0.05 -3.32 -34.00
N GLN A 102 -0.87 -4.03 -34.65
CA GLN A 102 -0.86 -5.47 -34.85
C GLN A 102 0.35 -5.99 -35.65
N ASP A 103 1.26 -5.12 -36.10
CA ASP A 103 2.43 -5.50 -36.91
C ASP A 103 3.78 -5.44 -36.16
N ASP A 104 4.01 -4.46 -35.25
CA ASP A 104 5.28 -4.31 -34.50
C ASP A 104 5.16 -4.64 -32.99
N ASP A 105 3.97 -4.41 -32.40
CA ASP A 105 3.67 -4.80 -31.01
C ASP A 105 3.06 -6.22 -30.91
N GLU A 106 2.78 -6.87 -32.04
CA GLU A 106 2.25 -8.26 -32.11
C GLU A 106 3.16 -9.20 -31.34
N PHE A 107 4.47 -9.09 -31.52
CA PHE A 107 5.41 -10.02 -30.89
C PHE A 107 5.36 -9.94 -29.36
N ARG A 108 5.43 -8.73 -28.78
CA ARG A 108 5.43 -8.56 -27.32
C ARG A 108 4.10 -8.96 -26.71
N PHE A 109 2.99 -8.52 -27.31
CA PHE A 109 1.66 -8.90 -26.87
C PHE A 109 1.44 -10.42 -27.00
N GLN A 110 1.86 -11.02 -28.11
CA GLN A 110 1.74 -12.46 -28.36
C GLN A 110 2.60 -13.27 -27.40
N VAL A 111 3.80 -12.81 -27.01
CA VAL A 111 4.61 -13.48 -25.96
C VAL A 111 3.83 -13.54 -24.65
N ILE A 112 3.25 -12.42 -24.23
CA ILE A 112 2.47 -12.36 -22.98
C ILE A 112 1.18 -13.19 -23.12
N TYR A 113 0.51 -13.12 -24.28
CA TYR A 113 -0.73 -13.86 -24.55
C TYR A 113 -0.50 -15.38 -24.54
N ASP A 114 0.59 -15.82 -25.17
CA ASP A 114 0.97 -17.23 -25.18
C ASP A 114 1.27 -17.73 -23.77
N CYS A 115 2.05 -16.95 -23.01
CA CYS A 115 2.44 -17.29 -21.64
C CYS A 115 1.25 -17.29 -20.67
N ILE A 116 0.35 -16.30 -20.76
CA ILE A 116 -0.73 -16.10 -19.80
C ILE A 116 -2.01 -16.80 -20.27
N VAL A 117 -2.54 -16.46 -21.44
CA VAL A 117 -3.85 -16.94 -21.89
C VAL A 117 -3.75 -18.36 -22.43
N ARG A 118 -2.93 -18.60 -23.47
CA ARG A 118 -2.86 -19.93 -24.09
C ARG A 118 -2.38 -21.00 -23.12
N ASN A 119 -1.34 -20.72 -22.35
CA ASN A 119 -0.79 -21.67 -21.40
C ASN A 119 -1.77 -21.99 -20.26
N THR A 120 -2.53 -21.01 -19.77
CA THR A 120 -3.60 -21.23 -18.77
C THR A 120 -4.77 -22.00 -19.36
N ASP A 121 -5.18 -21.70 -20.61
CA ASP A 121 -6.25 -22.44 -21.30
C ASP A 121 -5.88 -23.91 -21.51
N GLN A 122 -4.64 -24.18 -21.93
CA GLN A 122 -4.11 -25.53 -22.05
C GLN A 122 -4.10 -26.22 -20.69
N TYR A 123 -3.64 -25.54 -19.65
CA TYR A 123 -3.61 -26.10 -18.30
C TYR A 123 -5.02 -26.53 -17.85
N ASN A 124 -6.00 -25.65 -18.01
CA ASN A 124 -7.38 -25.92 -17.64
C ASN A 124 -7.98 -27.07 -18.47
N LYS A 125 -7.72 -27.12 -19.77
CA LYS A 125 -8.20 -28.18 -20.68
C LYS A 125 -7.52 -29.53 -20.46
N SER A 126 -6.31 -29.53 -19.91
CA SER A 126 -5.53 -30.74 -19.65
C SER A 126 -5.56 -31.16 -18.19
N ARG A 127 -6.41 -30.55 -17.37
CA ARG A 127 -6.57 -30.91 -15.97
C ARG A 127 -7.05 -32.36 -15.87
N ASP A 128 -6.35 -33.15 -15.08
CA ASP A 128 -6.67 -34.56 -14.86
C ASP A 128 -7.88 -34.69 -13.92
N THR A 129 -8.47 -35.89 -13.84
CA THR A 129 -9.58 -36.17 -12.93
C THR A 129 -9.12 -36.14 -11.48
N ASP A 130 -9.97 -35.69 -10.56
CA ASP A 130 -9.60 -35.58 -9.15
C ASP A 130 -9.19 -36.95 -8.55
N GLU A 131 -9.76 -38.05 -9.06
CA GLU A 131 -9.37 -39.44 -8.74
C GLU A 131 -7.93 -39.76 -9.16
N ASN A 132 -7.56 -39.43 -10.40
CA ASN A 132 -6.20 -39.64 -10.90
C ASN A 132 -5.19 -38.79 -10.14
N ILE A 133 -5.57 -37.56 -9.79
CA ILE A 133 -4.74 -36.66 -8.99
C ILE A 133 -4.52 -37.26 -7.60
N ALA A 134 -5.57 -37.74 -6.94
CA ALA A 134 -5.49 -38.37 -5.63
C ALA A 134 -4.60 -39.63 -5.67
N MET A 135 -4.75 -40.46 -6.71
CA MET A 135 -3.92 -41.65 -6.90
C MET A 135 -2.44 -41.30 -7.06
N LYS A 136 -2.10 -40.34 -7.93
CA LYS A 136 -0.71 -39.88 -8.14
C LYS A 136 -0.11 -39.32 -6.84
N LEU A 137 -0.88 -38.52 -6.09
CA LEU A 137 -0.46 -37.96 -4.81
C LEU A 137 -0.21 -39.05 -3.77
N SER A 138 -1.08 -40.06 -3.67
CA SER A 138 -0.94 -41.18 -2.74
C SER A 138 0.32 -42.01 -3.05
N GLN A 139 0.51 -42.37 -4.33
CA GLN A 139 1.70 -43.12 -4.75
C GLN A 139 2.99 -42.35 -4.45
N ARG A 140 3.02 -41.05 -4.72
CA ARG A 140 4.18 -40.19 -4.42
C ARG A 140 4.43 -40.10 -2.91
N PHE A 141 3.37 -40.02 -2.11
CA PHE A 141 3.46 -40.01 -0.66
C PHE A 141 4.07 -41.29 -0.11
N GLU A 142 3.60 -42.45 -0.54
CA GLU A 142 4.15 -43.75 -0.14
C GLU A 142 5.64 -43.87 -0.53
N ASN A 143 5.98 -43.50 -1.77
CA ASN A 143 7.36 -43.52 -2.25
C ASN A 143 8.28 -42.62 -1.41
N TYR A 144 7.87 -41.38 -1.14
CA TYR A 144 8.65 -40.46 -0.31
C TYR A 144 8.69 -40.87 1.15
N GLN A 145 7.65 -41.51 1.67
CA GLN A 145 7.66 -42.04 3.03
C GLN A 145 8.67 -43.18 3.17
N GLN A 146 8.71 -44.12 2.21
CA GLN A 146 9.69 -45.21 2.18
C GLN A 146 11.11 -44.68 2.00
N GLN A 147 11.31 -43.66 1.18
CA GLN A 147 12.62 -43.02 1.00
C GLN A 147 13.06 -42.28 2.27
N PHE A 148 12.18 -41.49 2.89
CA PHE A 148 12.47 -40.76 4.12
C PHE A 148 12.79 -41.72 5.29
N ALA A 149 12.11 -42.86 5.37
CA ALA A 149 12.38 -43.87 6.39
C ALA A 149 13.77 -44.52 6.22
N ARG A 150 14.25 -44.67 4.98
CA ARG A 150 15.59 -45.17 4.66
C ARG A 150 16.67 -44.13 5.00
N ASP A 151 16.47 -42.89 4.57
CA ASP A 151 17.50 -41.84 4.65
C ASP A 151 17.59 -41.20 6.05
N HIS A 152 16.48 -41.19 6.80
CA HIS A 152 16.37 -40.48 8.08
C HIS A 152 15.73 -41.33 9.18
N ARG A 153 16.40 -42.45 9.52
CA ARG A 153 15.90 -43.48 10.46
C ARG A 153 15.51 -42.95 11.86
N LEU A 154 16.15 -41.89 12.35
CA LEU A 154 15.83 -41.26 13.65
C LEU A 154 14.61 -40.32 13.56
N LEU A 155 14.51 -39.52 12.49
CA LEU A 155 13.38 -38.60 12.29
C LEU A 155 12.10 -39.34 11.90
N SER A 156 12.22 -40.49 11.22
CA SER A 156 11.07 -41.31 10.82
C SER A 156 10.35 -41.95 12.00
N GLN A 157 11.00 -42.06 13.17
CA GLN A 157 10.38 -42.51 14.42
C GLN A 157 9.41 -41.46 15.00
N ILE A 158 9.56 -40.18 14.63
CA ILE A 158 8.66 -39.10 15.04
C ILE A 158 7.54 -38.98 13.99
N THR A 159 6.64 -39.96 14.01
CA THR A 159 5.60 -40.21 13.02
C THR A 159 4.82 -38.99 12.54
N PRO A 160 4.32 -38.08 13.42
CA PRO A 160 3.53 -36.94 12.96
C PRO A 160 4.35 -35.87 12.23
N ILE A 161 5.59 -35.62 12.64
CA ILE A 161 6.47 -34.63 11.99
C ILE A 161 6.97 -35.18 10.65
N ALA A 162 7.40 -36.44 10.62
CA ALA A 162 7.84 -37.09 9.39
C ALA A 162 6.74 -37.11 8.32
N LYS A 163 5.50 -37.48 8.69
CA LYS A 163 4.34 -37.44 7.78
C LYS A 163 4.06 -36.03 7.24
N ARG A 164 4.16 -34.99 8.08
CA ARG A 164 4.00 -33.59 7.63
C ARG A 164 5.08 -33.16 6.64
N MET A 165 6.35 -33.50 6.91
CA MET A 165 7.46 -33.16 6.01
C MET A 165 7.31 -33.88 4.66
N VAL A 166 6.95 -35.16 4.67
CA VAL A 166 6.68 -35.93 3.46
C VAL A 166 5.49 -35.35 2.71
N SER A 167 4.38 -35.05 3.39
CA SER A 167 3.19 -34.43 2.78
C SER A 167 3.52 -33.07 2.16
N PHE A 168 4.34 -32.24 2.80
CA PHE A 168 4.78 -30.97 2.25
C PHE A 168 5.63 -31.15 1.00
N LYS A 169 6.55 -32.14 1.00
CA LYS A 169 7.36 -32.49 -0.17
C LYS A 169 6.48 -32.98 -1.32
N VAL A 170 5.52 -33.86 -1.07
CA VAL A 170 4.53 -34.33 -2.05
C VAL A 170 3.75 -33.16 -2.64
N TRP A 171 3.23 -32.27 -1.80
CA TRP A 171 2.50 -31.08 -2.24
C TRP A 171 3.36 -30.22 -3.17
N ARG A 172 4.59 -29.89 -2.76
CA ARG A 172 5.51 -29.07 -3.56
C ARG A 172 5.86 -29.74 -4.89
N ASP A 173 6.26 -31.01 -4.86
CA ASP A 173 6.72 -31.72 -6.04
C ASP A 173 5.56 -32.04 -6.99
N SER A 174 4.34 -32.24 -6.47
CA SER A 174 3.12 -32.37 -7.28
C SER A 174 2.82 -31.13 -8.11
N TRP A 175 3.05 -29.93 -7.56
CA TRP A 175 2.93 -28.68 -8.31
C TRP A 175 4.07 -28.49 -9.32
N LEU A 176 5.30 -28.85 -8.96
CA LEU A 176 6.46 -28.72 -9.87
C LEU A 176 6.41 -29.69 -11.05
N GLU A 177 5.94 -30.91 -10.81
CA GLU A 177 5.79 -31.94 -11.84
C GLU A 177 4.42 -31.94 -12.52
N MET A 178 3.52 -31.05 -12.06
CA MET A 178 2.17 -30.85 -12.57
C MET A 178 1.38 -32.16 -12.61
N ASP A 179 1.38 -32.90 -11.50
CA ASP A 179 0.63 -34.17 -11.40
C ASP A 179 -0.88 -33.98 -11.62
N ARG A 180 -1.34 -32.74 -11.46
CA ARG A 180 -2.71 -32.27 -11.71
C ARG A 180 -3.12 -32.23 -13.17
N VAL A 181 -2.19 -32.50 -14.08
CA VAL A 181 -2.36 -32.37 -15.53
C VAL A 181 -2.04 -33.69 -16.21
N ASP A 182 -2.84 -34.07 -17.20
CA ASP A 182 -2.47 -35.11 -18.15
C ASP A 182 -1.36 -34.57 -19.06
N LYS A 183 -0.14 -35.08 -18.87
CA LYS A 183 1.06 -34.65 -19.60
C LYS A 183 0.92 -34.85 -21.10
N ILE A 184 0.36 -35.99 -21.51
CA ILE A 184 0.20 -36.35 -22.93
C ILE A 184 -0.79 -35.36 -23.56
N LEU A 185 -1.88 -35.09 -22.85
CA LEU A 185 -2.90 -34.14 -23.31
C LEU A 185 -2.34 -32.71 -23.38
N PHE A 186 -1.58 -32.27 -22.38
CA PHE A 186 -1.00 -30.92 -22.32
C PHE A 186 0.07 -30.66 -23.37
N GLU A 187 0.83 -31.69 -23.76
CA GLU A 187 1.81 -31.61 -24.85
C GLU A 187 1.14 -31.62 -26.23
N LYS A 188 0.04 -32.38 -26.39
CA LYS A 188 -0.69 -32.47 -27.66
C LYS A 188 -1.58 -31.26 -27.93
N ILE A 189 -2.18 -30.66 -26.90
CA ILE A 189 -3.18 -29.60 -27.08
C ILE A 189 -2.54 -28.22 -27.30
N ASN A 190 -2.89 -27.64 -28.46
CA ASN A 190 -2.98 -26.20 -28.73
C ASN A 190 -1.74 -25.34 -28.46
N LYS A 191 -0.54 -25.83 -28.83
CA LYS A 191 0.79 -25.22 -28.62
C LYS A 191 0.84 -23.67 -28.65
N MET A 192 1.70 -23.08 -27.82
CA MET A 192 1.99 -21.63 -27.87
C MET A 192 2.43 -21.24 -29.29
N LYS A 193 1.94 -20.10 -29.82
CA LYS A 193 2.15 -19.67 -31.20
C LYS A 193 3.64 -19.38 -31.46
N LEU A 194 4.27 -18.61 -30.57
CA LEU A 194 5.66 -18.19 -30.66
C LEU A 194 6.64 -19.23 -30.12
N PHE A 195 6.17 -20.09 -29.21
CA PHE A 195 7.01 -21.10 -28.57
C PHE A 195 6.43 -22.52 -28.74
N PRO A 196 6.23 -23.00 -29.98
CA PRO A 196 5.55 -24.26 -30.23
C PRO A 196 6.31 -25.49 -29.73
N TYR A 197 7.62 -25.35 -29.53
CA TYR A 197 8.50 -26.40 -29.00
C TYR A 197 8.89 -26.16 -27.54
N ALA A 198 8.21 -25.24 -26.83
CA ALA A 198 8.45 -25.07 -25.41
C ALA A 198 8.23 -26.39 -24.67
N THR A 199 9.23 -26.79 -23.89
CA THR A 199 9.19 -28.03 -23.15
C THR A 199 8.04 -28.01 -22.15
N PHE A 200 7.50 -29.20 -21.82
CA PHE A 200 6.50 -29.37 -20.77
C PHE A 200 6.92 -28.66 -19.48
N LYS A 201 8.18 -28.82 -19.09
CA LYS A 201 8.77 -28.21 -17.89
C LYS A 201 8.77 -26.68 -17.94
N GLY A 202 9.17 -26.09 -19.07
CA GLY A 202 9.16 -24.62 -19.23
C GLY A 202 7.74 -24.05 -19.16
N ARG A 203 6.78 -24.69 -19.82
CA ARG A 203 5.36 -24.32 -19.78
C ARG A 203 4.77 -24.43 -18.37
N SER A 204 5.09 -25.53 -17.68
CA SER A 204 4.67 -25.78 -16.31
C SER A 204 5.18 -24.71 -15.35
N TYR A 205 6.43 -24.28 -15.50
CA TYR A 205 6.98 -23.19 -14.70
C TYR A 205 6.32 -21.85 -14.96
N ILE A 206 5.93 -21.55 -16.21
CA ILE A 206 5.17 -20.34 -16.52
C ILE A 206 3.79 -20.38 -15.84
N VAL A 207 3.07 -21.51 -15.92
CA VAL A 207 1.78 -21.66 -15.20
C VAL A 207 1.98 -21.50 -13.70
N LEU A 208 2.98 -22.18 -13.12
CA LEU A 208 3.27 -22.09 -11.70
C LEU A 208 3.63 -20.66 -11.29
N PHE A 209 4.43 -19.96 -12.09
CA PHE A 209 4.75 -18.55 -11.86
C PHE A 209 3.50 -17.68 -11.88
N ILE A 210 2.61 -17.87 -12.85
CA ILE A 210 1.35 -17.13 -12.94
C ILE A 210 0.43 -17.44 -11.74
N LEU A 211 0.38 -18.70 -11.31
CA LEU A 211 -0.38 -19.11 -10.13
C LEU A 211 0.19 -18.51 -8.84
N LEU A 212 1.52 -18.41 -8.74
CA LEU A 212 2.22 -17.83 -7.60
C LEU A 212 2.30 -16.30 -7.64
N ALA A 213 2.12 -15.67 -8.79
CA ALA A 213 2.29 -14.22 -8.95
C ALA A 213 1.34 -13.44 -8.04
N ASP A 214 0.08 -13.86 -7.90
CA ASP A 214 -0.88 -13.24 -6.99
C ASP A 214 -0.42 -13.38 -5.53
N CYS A 215 0.06 -14.56 -5.13
CA CYS A 215 0.60 -14.82 -3.79
C CYS A 215 1.87 -14.00 -3.50
N VAL A 216 2.78 -13.91 -4.47
CA VAL A 216 4.04 -13.15 -4.34
C VAL A 216 3.73 -11.66 -4.26
N ASN A 217 2.85 -11.14 -5.12
CA ASN A 217 2.41 -9.75 -5.06
C ASN A 217 1.79 -9.44 -3.69
N TYR A 218 0.91 -10.32 -3.21
CA TYR A 218 0.29 -10.18 -1.90
C TYR A 218 1.32 -10.19 -0.76
N PHE A 219 2.25 -11.14 -0.78
CA PHE A 219 3.32 -11.24 0.22
C PHE A 219 4.24 -10.01 0.21
N LEU A 220 4.66 -9.55 -0.98
CA LEU A 220 5.46 -8.34 -1.12
C LEU A 220 4.71 -7.13 -0.59
N HIS A 221 3.41 -7.01 -0.86
CA HIS A 221 2.58 -5.94 -0.30
C HIS A 221 2.53 -5.97 1.23
N LEU A 222 2.33 -7.14 1.83
CA LEU A 222 2.33 -7.30 3.28
C LEU A 222 3.70 -6.93 3.88
N LEU A 223 4.79 -7.36 3.24
CA LEU A 223 6.15 -7.03 3.64
C LEU A 223 6.43 -5.53 3.57
N TYR A 224 6.08 -4.86 2.47
CA TYR A 224 6.24 -3.41 2.34
C TYR A 224 5.43 -2.64 3.38
N THR A 225 4.21 -3.10 3.66
CA THR A 225 3.32 -2.52 4.67
C THR A 225 3.93 -2.65 6.07
N MET A 226 4.48 -3.82 6.41
CA MET A 226 5.18 -4.04 7.68
C MET A 226 6.46 -3.22 7.79
N LEU A 227 7.28 -3.17 6.73
CA LEU A 227 8.52 -2.40 6.73
C LEU A 227 8.21 -0.91 6.96
N LEU A 228 7.16 -0.38 6.32
CA LEU A 228 6.73 1.00 6.54
C LEU A 228 6.22 1.22 7.97
N ALA A 229 5.46 0.28 8.53
CA ALA A 229 5.03 0.37 9.92
C ALA A 229 6.24 0.41 10.88
N CYS A 230 7.24 -0.44 10.66
CA CYS A 230 8.47 -0.48 11.45
C CYS A 230 9.28 0.81 11.33
N THR A 231 9.40 1.41 10.14
CA THR A 231 10.09 2.69 9.99
C THR A 231 9.35 3.79 10.73
N ILE A 232 8.02 3.88 10.60
CA ILE A 232 7.20 4.85 11.36
C ILE A 232 7.37 4.65 12.87
N MET A 233 7.36 3.41 13.36
CA MET A 233 7.51 3.12 14.79
C MET A 233 8.91 3.44 15.32
N SER A 234 9.96 3.18 14.54
CA SER A 234 11.34 3.53 14.90
C SER A 234 11.52 5.04 14.97
N THR A 235 10.99 5.75 13.97
CA THR A 235 10.87 7.20 13.93
C THR A 235 10.11 7.72 15.15
N TYR A 236 8.96 7.12 15.49
CA TYR A 236 8.20 7.46 16.69
C TYR A 236 9.01 7.32 17.97
N GLN A 237 9.69 6.19 18.19
CA GLN A 237 10.44 5.94 19.43
C GLN A 237 11.60 6.94 19.59
N ALA A 238 12.33 7.21 18.50
CA ALA A 238 13.41 8.19 18.49
C ALA A 238 12.92 9.60 18.87
N PHE A 239 11.73 10.01 18.39
CA PHE A 239 11.22 11.36 18.65
C PHE A 239 10.44 11.49 19.95
N HIS A 240 9.65 10.49 20.30
CA HIS A 240 8.83 10.54 21.50
C HIS A 240 9.69 10.68 22.76
N SER A 241 10.80 9.93 22.84
CA SER A 241 11.75 10.02 23.96
C SER A 241 12.37 11.42 24.07
N GLY A 242 12.87 11.97 22.96
CA GLY A 242 13.46 13.31 22.91
C GLY A 242 12.46 14.42 23.28
N LEU A 243 11.25 14.39 22.72
CA LEU A 243 10.21 15.38 22.99
C LEU A 243 9.67 15.27 24.41
N SER A 244 9.45 14.05 24.91
CA SER A 244 8.97 13.83 26.28
C SER A 244 9.97 14.41 27.29
N TYR A 245 11.27 14.16 27.09
CA TYR A 245 12.33 14.72 27.91
C TYR A 245 12.36 16.26 27.86
N LEU A 246 12.29 16.86 26.66
CA LEU A 246 12.24 18.32 26.50
C LEU A 246 11.01 18.94 27.17
N ASN A 247 9.86 18.30 27.04
CA ASN A 247 8.61 18.74 27.65
C ASN A 247 8.68 18.67 29.18
N GLN A 248 9.20 17.58 29.74
CA GLN A 248 9.41 17.42 31.18
C GLN A 248 10.39 18.47 31.72
N MET A 249 11.49 18.73 31.01
CA MET A 249 12.43 19.80 31.37
C MET A 249 11.73 21.15 31.40
N PHE A 250 10.92 21.47 30.39
CA PHE A 250 10.20 22.74 30.29
C PHE A 250 9.20 22.91 31.45
N VAL A 251 8.38 21.89 31.72
CA VAL A 251 7.42 21.85 32.83
C VAL A 251 8.15 22.01 34.17
N SER A 252 9.26 21.30 34.38
CA SER A 252 10.01 21.36 35.65
C SER A 252 10.54 22.76 35.97
N ILE A 253 10.93 23.54 34.96
CA ILE A 253 11.36 24.94 35.13
C ILE A 253 10.18 25.78 35.63
N LEU A 254 8.98 25.54 35.08
CA LEU A 254 7.78 26.27 35.46
C LEU A 254 7.28 25.89 36.85
N ASP A 255 7.31 24.61 37.20
CA ASP A 255 6.86 24.15 38.52
C ASP A 255 7.77 24.64 39.63
N LYS A 256 9.10 24.67 39.42
CA LYS A 256 10.06 25.29 40.36
C LYS A 256 9.74 26.76 40.62
N SER A 257 9.39 27.51 39.57
CA SER A 257 8.99 28.92 39.74
C SER A 257 7.64 29.08 40.47
N ARG A 258 6.76 28.08 40.39
CA ARG A 258 5.44 28.09 41.05
C ARG A 258 5.56 27.77 42.54
N HIS A 259 6.38 26.79 42.91
CA HIS A 259 6.56 26.35 44.31
C HIS A 259 7.40 27.33 45.15
N HIS A 260 8.29 28.11 44.53
CA HIS A 260 9.10 29.11 45.24
C HIS A 260 8.44 30.50 45.32
N ASN A 261 7.17 30.59 45.74
CA ASN A 261 6.44 31.84 45.98
C ASN A 261 6.54 32.88 44.84
N GLY A 262 6.46 32.44 43.58
CA GLY A 262 6.52 33.35 42.43
C GLY A 262 7.89 33.96 42.14
N LYS A 263 8.98 33.40 42.68
CA LYS A 263 10.35 33.81 42.32
C LYS A 263 10.54 33.72 40.80
N GLN A 264 11.10 34.80 40.24
CA GLN A 264 11.37 34.92 38.81
C GLN A 264 12.38 33.88 38.33
N ILE A 265 12.21 33.44 37.08
CA ILE A 265 13.07 32.48 36.38
C ILE A 265 14.54 32.93 36.45
N THR A 266 15.43 32.02 36.86
CA THR A 266 16.86 32.34 37.08
C THR A 266 17.64 32.39 35.77
N ARG A 267 18.86 32.95 35.80
CA ARG A 267 19.74 32.96 34.61
C ARG A 267 20.06 31.56 34.09
N LYS A 268 20.19 30.57 34.99
CA LYS A 268 20.42 29.15 34.63
C LYS A 268 19.20 28.58 33.91
N ASP A 269 18.00 28.89 34.38
CA ASP A 269 16.75 28.46 33.74
C ASP A 269 16.59 29.08 32.34
N VAL A 270 16.98 30.35 32.16
CA VAL A 270 16.97 30.99 30.83
C VAL A 270 17.93 30.31 29.85
N LEU A 271 19.10 29.86 30.30
CA LEU A 271 20.01 29.08 29.46
C LEU A 271 19.39 27.73 29.06
N ASN A 272 18.74 27.05 30.01
CA ASN A 272 18.03 25.79 29.75
C ASN A 272 16.86 25.98 28.77
N LEU A 273 16.07 27.04 28.92
CA LEU A 273 15.03 27.42 27.94
C LEU A 273 15.64 27.66 26.55
N GLY A 274 16.80 28.33 26.46
CA GLY A 274 17.52 28.51 25.21
C GLY A 274 18.03 27.21 24.57
N LEU A 275 18.33 26.18 25.37
CA LEU A 275 18.67 24.83 24.90
C LEU A 275 17.41 24.09 24.44
N ILE A 276 16.33 24.12 25.22
CA ILE A 276 15.05 23.48 24.89
C ILE A 276 14.53 24.03 23.56
N TYR A 277 14.50 25.36 23.39
CA TYR A 277 14.09 26.01 22.14
C TYR A 277 14.92 25.54 20.94
N ARG A 278 16.26 25.47 21.09
CA ARG A 278 17.15 25.02 20.01
C ARG A 278 16.91 23.55 19.65
N GLN A 279 16.75 22.68 20.63
CA GLN A 279 16.48 21.27 20.39
C GLN A 279 15.08 21.05 19.79
N HIS A 280 14.07 21.78 20.26
CA HIS A 280 12.72 21.74 19.70
C HIS A 280 12.71 22.20 18.24
N ASN A 281 13.41 23.29 17.90
CA ASN A 281 13.57 23.72 16.50
C ASN A 281 14.38 22.72 15.68
N LYS A 282 15.42 22.11 16.25
CA LYS A 282 16.22 21.08 15.57
C LYS A 282 15.34 19.87 15.21
N LEU A 283 14.59 19.35 16.18
CA LEU A 283 13.62 18.27 15.98
C LEU A 283 12.52 18.67 15.00
N SER A 284 12.02 19.91 15.06
CA SER A 284 11.04 20.41 14.10
C SER A 284 11.60 20.50 12.68
N TYR A 285 12.83 20.98 12.51
CA TYR A 285 13.45 21.20 11.20
C TYR A 285 13.85 19.88 10.53
N TYR A 286 14.60 19.03 11.21
CA TYR A 286 15.11 17.77 10.66
C TYR A 286 14.02 16.72 10.37
N VAL A 287 12.83 16.85 10.97
CA VAL A 287 11.79 15.82 10.88
C VAL A 287 10.64 16.25 9.98
N LEU A 288 10.32 17.54 9.96
CA LEU A 288 9.02 18.01 9.45
C LEU A 288 9.13 19.02 8.32
N HIS A 289 10.33 19.53 8.05
CA HIS A 289 10.54 20.41 6.91
C HIS A 289 11.04 19.62 5.70
N ASP A 290 12.17 18.92 5.85
CA ASP A 290 12.83 18.24 4.74
C ASP A 290 12.07 16.96 4.30
N ASP A 291 11.50 16.22 5.25
CA ASP A 291 10.81 14.94 4.98
C ASP A 291 9.28 15.03 4.92
N LYS A 292 8.70 16.23 4.99
CA LYS A 292 7.23 16.40 4.95
C LYS A 292 6.60 15.75 3.73
N ASN A 293 7.23 15.95 2.58
CA ASN A 293 6.76 15.41 1.31
C ASN A 293 6.97 13.89 1.25
N THR A 294 8.09 13.39 1.78
CA THR A 294 8.39 11.96 1.84
C THR A 294 7.37 11.23 2.71
N TRP A 295 7.16 11.69 3.95
CA TRP A 295 6.18 11.09 4.87
C TRP A 295 4.75 11.23 4.39
N SER A 296 4.36 12.39 3.85
CA SER A 296 3.01 12.57 3.30
C SER A 296 2.76 11.61 2.13
N LYS A 297 3.76 11.40 1.27
CA LYS A 297 3.68 10.41 0.17
C LYS A 297 3.61 8.99 0.72
N SER A 298 4.48 8.63 1.65
CA SER A 298 4.52 7.29 2.22
C SER A 298 3.22 6.94 2.95
N LEU A 299 2.66 7.84 3.76
CA LEU A 299 1.37 7.63 4.44
C LEU A 299 0.20 7.60 3.45
N TYR A 300 0.27 8.38 2.37
CA TYR A 300 -0.73 8.35 1.31
C TYR A 300 -0.69 7.03 0.55
N TYR A 301 0.48 6.57 0.09
CA TYR A 301 0.63 5.27 -0.56
C TYR A 301 0.21 4.13 0.37
N TYR A 302 0.52 4.25 1.66
CA TYR A 302 0.07 3.30 2.67
C TYR A 302 -1.46 3.24 2.74
N ALA A 303 -2.15 4.39 2.84
CA ALA A 303 -3.62 4.41 2.89
C ALA A 303 -4.24 3.91 1.56
N LEU A 304 -3.69 4.34 0.42
CA LEU A 304 -4.16 3.96 -0.91
C LEU A 304 -4.05 2.45 -1.16
N ILE A 305 -3.00 1.80 -0.63
CA ILE A 305 -2.78 0.36 -0.80
C ILE A 305 -3.53 -0.42 0.30
N SER A 306 -3.47 0.05 1.55
CA SER A 306 -3.97 -0.69 2.70
C SER A 306 -5.50 -0.77 2.74
N ILE A 307 -6.20 0.32 2.39
CA ILE A 307 -7.66 0.40 2.46
C ILE A 307 -8.35 -0.57 1.46
N PRO A 308 -8.00 -0.58 0.16
CA PRO A 308 -8.62 -1.51 -0.80
C PRO A 308 -8.34 -2.98 -0.49
N ILE A 309 -7.18 -3.31 0.09
CA ILE A 309 -6.83 -4.67 0.53
C ILE A 309 -7.76 -5.10 1.66
N ASN A 310 -7.92 -4.27 2.69
CA ASN A 310 -8.80 -4.57 3.82
C ASN A 310 -10.25 -4.69 3.37
N ILE A 311 -10.73 -3.79 2.50
CA ILE A 311 -12.09 -3.87 1.95
C ILE A 311 -12.26 -5.15 1.14
N THR A 312 -11.31 -5.50 0.27
CA THR A 312 -11.39 -6.74 -0.52
C THR A 312 -11.45 -7.96 0.40
N LEU A 313 -10.54 -8.09 1.37
CA LEU A 313 -10.51 -9.23 2.29
C LEU A 313 -11.78 -9.35 3.13
N MET A 314 -12.34 -8.23 3.58
CA MET A 314 -13.62 -8.21 4.29
C MET A 314 -14.78 -8.59 3.37
N CYS A 315 -14.78 -8.15 2.11
CA CYS A 315 -15.78 -8.58 1.15
C CYS A 315 -15.72 -10.08 0.89
N GLU A 316 -14.53 -10.67 0.71
CA GLU A 316 -14.39 -12.12 0.55
C GLU A 316 -14.91 -12.87 1.79
N LEU A 317 -14.54 -12.41 3.00
CA LEU A 317 -15.00 -12.98 4.27
C LEU A 317 -16.53 -12.91 4.47
N ILE A 318 -17.20 -11.91 3.90
CA ILE A 318 -18.65 -11.70 4.05
C ILE A 318 -19.45 -12.43 2.97
N VAL A 319 -18.91 -12.53 1.76
CA VAL A 319 -19.66 -12.95 0.56
C VAL A 319 -19.41 -14.41 0.19
N GLU A 320 -18.20 -14.93 0.39
CA GLU A 320 -17.88 -16.30 0.01
C GLU A 320 -18.11 -17.29 1.16
N ASP A 321 -18.64 -18.48 0.84
CA ASP A 321 -18.68 -19.64 1.76
C ASP A 321 -17.26 -20.23 1.86
N ILE A 322 -16.42 -19.61 2.68
CA ILE A 322 -15.03 -19.99 2.87
C ILE A 322 -14.93 -21.08 3.96
N PRO A 323 -14.11 -22.14 3.78
CA PRO A 323 -13.85 -23.11 4.84
C PRO A 323 -13.30 -22.45 6.12
N ALA A 324 -13.78 -22.87 7.30
CA ALA A 324 -13.45 -22.24 8.59
C ALA A 324 -11.94 -22.07 8.86
N GLN A 325 -11.09 -22.98 8.36
CA GLN A 325 -9.63 -22.86 8.49
C GLN A 325 -9.07 -21.68 7.68
N THR A 326 -9.59 -21.44 6.49
CA THR A 326 -9.19 -20.35 5.59
C THR A 326 -9.78 -19.02 6.08
N GLU A 327 -11.03 -19.03 6.58
CA GLU A 327 -11.66 -17.88 7.23
C GLU A 327 -10.81 -17.37 8.40
N PHE A 328 -10.36 -18.27 9.29
CA PHE A 328 -9.48 -17.91 10.40
C PHE A 328 -8.18 -17.26 9.93
N VAL A 329 -7.55 -17.79 8.88
CA VAL A 329 -6.33 -17.21 8.29
C VAL A 329 -6.60 -15.81 7.76
N PHE A 330 -7.73 -15.60 7.07
CA PHE A 330 -8.12 -14.30 6.53
C PHE A 330 -8.38 -13.29 7.64
N ILE A 331 -9.06 -13.69 8.72
CA ILE A 331 -9.28 -12.84 9.90
C ILE A 331 -7.94 -12.44 10.52
N VAL A 332 -7.03 -13.39 10.74
CA VAL A 332 -5.69 -13.11 11.30
C VAL A 332 -4.94 -12.11 10.42
N ILE A 333 -4.98 -12.31 9.10
CA ILE A 333 -4.36 -11.41 8.13
C ILE A 333 -4.95 -10.00 8.22
N VAL A 334 -6.28 -9.86 8.22
CA VAL A 334 -6.96 -8.56 8.33
C VAL A 334 -6.59 -7.89 9.66
N VAL A 335 -6.62 -8.63 10.77
CA VAL A 335 -6.24 -8.10 12.09
C VAL A 335 -4.79 -7.61 12.09
N LEU A 336 -3.84 -8.41 11.58
CA LEU A 336 -2.44 -8.00 11.48
C LEU A 336 -2.27 -6.76 10.59
N HIS A 337 -3.00 -6.69 9.48
CA HIS A 337 -2.92 -5.58 8.55
C HIS A 337 -3.54 -4.29 9.14
N VAL A 338 -4.63 -4.41 9.89
CA VAL A 338 -5.24 -3.30 10.64
C VAL A 338 -4.31 -2.82 11.75
N ILE A 339 -3.73 -3.74 12.53
CA ILE A 339 -2.77 -3.41 13.59
C ILE A 339 -1.56 -2.67 13.01
N THR A 340 -0.99 -3.19 11.91
CA THR A 340 0.15 -2.57 11.23
C THR A 340 -0.21 -1.24 10.56
N GLY A 341 -1.49 -0.95 10.31
CA GLY A 341 -1.93 0.35 9.82
C GLY A 341 -2.22 1.36 10.91
N VAL A 342 -3.03 0.98 11.90
CA VAL A 342 -3.53 1.90 12.92
C VAL A 342 -2.43 2.29 13.90
N ILE A 343 -1.55 1.36 14.31
CA ILE A 343 -0.49 1.65 15.29
C ILE A 343 0.46 2.75 14.81
N PRO A 344 1.02 2.71 13.59
CA PRO A 344 1.84 3.80 13.06
C PRO A 344 1.14 5.16 13.04
N PHE A 345 -0.14 5.20 12.67
CA PHE A 345 -0.92 6.43 12.67
C PHE A 345 -1.14 6.98 14.09
N MET A 346 -1.48 6.12 15.05
CA MET A 346 -1.59 6.51 16.46
C MET A 346 -0.26 7.00 17.02
N ALA A 347 0.84 6.35 16.67
CA ALA A 347 2.19 6.75 17.06
C ALA A 347 2.52 8.16 16.53
N LEU A 348 2.30 8.43 15.25
CA LEU A 348 2.50 9.75 14.65
C LEU A 348 1.60 10.82 15.28
N ALA A 349 0.32 10.51 15.52
CA ALA A 349 -0.60 11.40 16.21
C ALA A 349 -0.13 11.72 17.63
N HIS A 350 0.43 10.74 18.33
CA HIS A 350 0.98 10.93 19.67
C HIS A 350 2.24 11.82 19.67
N VAL A 351 3.16 11.63 18.71
CA VAL A 351 4.31 12.55 18.54
C VAL A 351 3.84 13.96 18.22
N SER A 352 2.83 14.09 17.36
CA SER A 352 2.23 15.38 17.04
C SER A 352 1.66 16.07 18.29
N ASN A 353 0.88 15.34 19.10
CA ASN A 353 0.36 15.86 20.36
C ASN A 353 1.51 16.26 21.32
N ALA A 354 2.56 15.45 21.41
CA ALA A 354 3.72 15.74 22.25
C ALA A 354 4.44 17.04 21.83
N PHE A 355 4.57 17.31 20.52
CA PHE A 355 5.10 18.57 20.00
C PHE A 355 4.25 19.79 20.44
N HIS A 356 2.93 19.66 20.46
CA HIS A 356 2.04 20.77 20.80
C HIS A 356 1.83 20.95 22.31
N LYS A 357 2.20 19.96 23.13
CA LYS A 357 1.97 19.96 24.58
C LYS A 357 2.59 21.15 25.32
N ILE A 358 3.72 21.69 24.86
CA ILE A 358 4.37 22.84 25.52
C ILE A 358 3.62 24.15 25.33
N ARG A 359 2.74 24.23 24.32
CA ARG A 359 2.03 25.46 23.94
C ARG A 359 1.32 26.10 25.12
N ASP A 360 0.58 25.30 25.87
CA ASP A 360 -0.26 25.76 26.98
C ASP A 360 0.59 26.31 28.15
N HIS A 361 1.91 26.13 28.09
CA HIS A 361 2.86 26.51 29.13
C HIS A 361 3.76 27.68 28.69
N ILE A 362 3.75 28.07 27.41
CA ILE A 362 4.57 29.18 26.89
C ILE A 362 4.13 30.53 27.47
N LEU A 363 2.82 30.81 27.47
CA LEU A 363 2.30 32.08 27.98
C LEU A 363 2.59 32.27 29.50
N PRO A 364 2.34 31.27 30.38
CA PRO A 364 2.75 31.35 31.78
C PRO A 364 4.26 31.58 31.96
N MET A 365 5.09 30.98 31.11
CA MET A 365 6.55 31.14 31.15
C MET A 365 6.97 32.57 30.79
N GLN A 366 6.36 33.17 29.76
CA GLN A 366 6.67 34.53 29.32
C GLN A 366 6.31 35.61 30.34
N LEU A 367 5.22 35.42 31.09
CA LEU A 367 4.81 36.32 32.17
C LEU A 367 5.83 36.32 33.32
N LYS A 368 6.49 35.19 33.58
CA LYS A 368 7.48 35.02 34.67
C LYS A 368 8.91 35.43 34.30
N LEU A 369 9.21 35.57 33.01
CA LEU A 369 10.51 36.03 32.53
C LEU A 369 10.71 37.53 32.77
N LYS A 370 11.88 37.91 33.32
CA LYS A 370 12.31 39.33 33.47
C LYS A 370 12.31 40.06 32.12
N ARG A 371 12.10 41.38 32.17
CA ARG A 371 12.11 42.29 31.00
C ARG A 371 13.44 42.22 30.21
N ASN A 372 14.55 41.98 30.90
CA ASN A 372 15.90 41.90 30.32
C ASN A 372 16.13 40.65 29.45
N TYR A 373 15.18 39.70 29.41
CA TYR A 373 15.26 38.50 28.57
C TYR A 373 14.32 38.56 27.36
N LEU A 374 14.09 39.76 26.82
CA LEU A 374 13.22 40.01 25.67
C LEU A 374 13.49 39.06 24.49
N ARG A 375 14.77 38.81 24.18
CA ARG A 375 15.18 37.90 23.09
C ARG A 375 14.64 36.47 23.27
N THR A 376 14.58 35.97 24.50
CA THR A 376 14.02 34.63 24.78
C THR A 376 12.50 34.65 24.67
N LYS A 377 11.84 35.72 25.14
CA LYS A 377 10.38 35.88 24.99
C LYS A 377 9.97 35.84 23.52
N LEU A 378 10.61 36.65 22.68
CA LEU A 378 10.33 36.74 21.24
C LEU A 378 10.54 35.40 20.52
N LYS A 379 11.57 34.62 20.89
CA LYS A 379 11.78 33.28 20.32
C LYS A 379 10.63 32.32 20.67
N TYR A 380 10.13 32.40 21.90
CA TYR A 380 9.02 31.55 22.32
C TYR A 380 7.67 32.06 21.85
N ASP A 381 7.49 33.36 21.60
CA ASP A 381 6.34 33.92 20.89
C ASP A 381 6.28 33.37 19.47
N ASP A 382 7.40 33.43 18.74
CA ASP A 382 7.52 32.83 17.40
C ASP A 382 7.23 31.32 17.43
N LEU A 383 7.75 30.58 18.44
CA LEU A 383 7.43 29.16 18.59
C LEU A 383 5.94 28.93 18.89
N TYR A 384 5.34 29.73 19.76
CA TYR A 384 3.92 29.63 20.12
C TYR A 384 3.02 29.92 18.92
N GLU A 385 3.33 30.96 18.16
CA GLU A 385 2.64 31.30 16.92
C GLU A 385 2.78 30.16 15.91
N ARG A 386 3.97 29.55 15.78
CA ARG A 386 4.18 28.39 14.92
C ARG A 386 3.42 27.14 15.38
N LEU A 387 3.24 26.94 16.68
CA LEU A 387 2.45 25.85 17.26
C LEU A 387 0.93 26.09 17.17
N MET A 388 0.49 27.35 17.10
CA MET A 388 -0.92 27.74 17.03
C MET A 388 -1.44 27.91 15.60
N HIS A 389 -0.64 28.58 14.77
CA HIS A 389 -1.04 29.11 13.46
C HIS A 389 -0.07 28.73 12.35
N GLY A 390 1.18 28.37 12.68
CA GLY A 390 2.17 27.99 11.69
C GLY A 390 1.78 26.74 10.89
N LYS A 391 2.39 26.57 9.71
CA LYS A 391 2.28 25.33 8.92
C LYS A 391 2.54 24.16 9.87
N LYS A 392 1.48 23.37 10.15
CA LYS A 392 1.47 22.28 11.15
C LYS A 392 2.83 21.60 11.26
N ILE A 393 3.47 21.82 12.40
CA ILE A 393 4.78 21.27 12.73
C ILE A 393 4.66 19.75 12.94
N ALA A 394 3.48 19.12 12.95
CA ALA A 394 3.39 17.66 12.99
C ALA A 394 2.15 17.10 12.29
N PHE A 395 2.21 15.82 11.92
CA PHE A 395 1.15 15.08 11.23
C PHE A 395 -0.10 14.99 12.13
N THR A 396 -1.19 15.64 11.71
CA THR A 396 -2.52 15.43 12.29
C THR A 396 -3.47 15.08 11.15
N PHE A 397 -4.16 13.94 11.26
CA PHE A 397 -5.40 13.73 10.52
C PHE A 397 -6.45 14.67 11.12
N GLY A 398 -6.78 15.75 10.40
CA GLY A 398 -7.85 16.68 10.78
C GLY A 398 -7.43 17.84 11.70
N TYR A 399 -7.51 19.06 11.17
CA TYR A 399 -8.40 20.15 11.64
C TYR A 399 -8.23 21.31 10.66
N LEU A 400 -9.38 21.85 10.25
CA LEU A 400 -9.62 22.88 9.24
C LEU A 400 -8.81 24.17 9.49
N GLU A 401 -8.06 24.61 8.48
CA GLU A 401 -7.57 25.99 8.42
C GLU A 401 -8.75 26.93 8.09
N ARG A 402 -9.03 27.86 9.01
CA ARG A 402 -9.81 29.07 8.74
C ARG A 402 -8.97 29.94 7.81
N SER A 403 -9.45 30.15 6.60
CA SER A 403 -8.81 30.97 5.57
C SER A 403 -8.86 32.44 5.91
N THR A 404 -7.70 33.09 5.85
CA THR A 404 -7.55 34.45 5.31
C THR A 404 -7.28 34.36 3.82
#